data_AF-A0A850DF07-F1
#
_entry.id   AF-A0A850DF07-F1
#
_cell.length_a   1.000
_cell.length_b   1.000
_cell.length_c   1.000
_cell.angle_alpha   90.00
_cell.angle_beta   90.00
_cell.angle_gamma   90.00
#
_symmetry.space_group_name_H-M   'P 1'
#
loop_
_entity.id
_entity.type
_entity.pdbx_description
1 polymer ?
#
loop_
_entity_poly.entity_id
_entity_poly.type
_entity_poly.pdbx_seq_one_letter_code
_entity_poly.pdbx_strand_id
1 'polypeptide(L)'
;MRPPARVRRLAAGEIAATGPKRTVCDAHSTERLPGDAVRREGEPAGGDAAVNEAYDGLGATYTFYREAFHRNSIDGRGLPLDATVHYGSSYDNAFWNGDRMVFGDGDGDVFQRFTLSVSVIGHELTHGVTQYSANLDYRGQSGALNEHVSDVFGALVEQFRLGQSADRATWLIGAGLFTPKIKGTALRSMKQPGDAYDDPVLGKDPQPATMSGYVATDDDMGGVHLNCGIPNHAFYLAASELGGYAWERAGRIWYRTLTDAKLPSDVNFAGFAAATARTAADIYGQGSAEHNAVQAAWRRVEVTPNGAARA
;
A
#
# COMPACT_ATOMS: atom_id res chain seq x y z
N MET A 1 -38.79 25.31 19.06
CA MET A 1 -37.80 24.54 18.28
C MET A 1 -36.97 25.50 17.46
N ARG A 2 -35.69 25.68 17.80
CA ARG A 2 -34.69 26.41 16.99
C ARG A 2 -33.80 25.37 16.32
N PRO A 3 -33.45 25.51 15.03
CA PRO A 3 -32.57 24.56 14.36
C PRO A 3 -31.15 24.63 14.92
N PRO A 4 -30.39 23.52 14.92
CA PRO A 4 -29.04 23.47 15.46
C PRO A 4 -28.06 24.28 14.60
N ALA A 5 -27.09 24.91 15.27
CA ALA A 5 -26.10 25.80 14.69
C ALA A 5 -25.17 25.08 13.70
N ARG A 6 -24.93 25.71 12.55
CA ARG A 6 -23.89 25.30 11.59
C ARG A 6 -22.51 25.41 12.26
N VAL A 7 -21.77 24.30 12.25
CA VAL A 7 -20.35 24.28 12.61
C VAL A 7 -19.58 25.15 11.62
N ARG A 8 -18.92 26.19 12.14
CA ARG A 8 -18.08 27.12 11.40
C ARG A 8 -16.71 26.46 11.19
N ARG A 9 -16.36 26.11 9.95
CA ARG A 9 -14.98 25.74 9.57
C ARG A 9 -14.07 26.92 9.87
N LEU A 10 -13.09 26.74 10.75
CA LEU A 10 -11.95 27.64 10.89
C LEU A 10 -10.78 27.08 10.06
N ALA A 11 -10.04 28.00 9.45
CA ALA A 11 -9.14 27.80 8.33
C ALA A 11 -7.95 26.87 8.65
N ALA A 12 -7.74 25.89 7.77
CA ALA A 12 -6.46 25.21 7.64
C ALA A 12 -5.46 26.19 7.03
N GLY A 13 -4.23 26.23 7.57
CA GLY A 13 -3.11 26.82 6.86
C GLY A 13 -3.04 26.25 5.44
N GLU A 14 -2.84 27.12 4.47
CA GLU A 14 -2.95 26.87 3.03
C GLU A 14 -2.26 25.57 2.61
N ILE A 15 -3.05 24.49 2.47
CA ILE A 15 -2.71 23.42 1.55
C ILE A 15 -2.78 24.10 0.18
N ALA A 16 -1.64 24.34 -0.44
CA ALA A 16 -1.56 24.99 -1.74
C ALA A 16 -2.58 24.35 -2.70
N ALA A 17 -3.39 25.18 -3.35
CA ALA A 17 -4.53 24.80 -4.18
C ALA A 17 -4.18 24.04 -5.48
N THR A 18 -2.97 23.48 -5.58
CA THR A 18 -2.50 22.80 -6.78
C THR A 18 -2.78 21.31 -6.65
N GLY A 19 -3.49 20.73 -7.62
CA GLY A 19 -3.68 19.29 -7.76
C GLY A 19 -2.36 18.53 -7.97
N PRO A 20 -2.43 17.22 -8.30
CA PRO A 20 -1.21 16.46 -8.60
C PRO A 20 -0.45 17.10 -9.76
N LYS A 21 0.86 16.85 -9.83
CA LYS A 21 1.69 17.14 -11.00
C LYS A 21 2.21 15.82 -11.52
N ARG A 22 1.63 15.31 -12.60
CA ARG A 22 2.00 14.00 -13.17
C ARG A 22 2.74 14.11 -14.49
N THR A 23 3.73 13.25 -14.68
CA THR A 23 4.35 13.00 -15.99
C THR A 23 4.44 11.49 -16.20
N VAL A 24 3.92 11.01 -17.32
CA VAL A 24 4.13 9.63 -17.77
C VAL A 24 5.04 9.66 -19.00
N CYS A 25 6.11 8.89 -18.91
CA CYS A 25 7.08 8.68 -19.97
C CYS A 25 6.98 7.25 -20.54
N ASP A 26 7.44 7.08 -21.77
CA ASP A 26 7.53 5.81 -22.49
C ASP A 26 9.00 5.44 -22.71
N ALA A 27 9.41 4.27 -22.22
CA ALA A 27 10.78 3.78 -22.39
C ALA A 27 11.01 3.06 -23.73
N HIS A 28 9.98 2.89 -24.57
CA HIS A 28 10.00 2.22 -25.87
C HIS A 28 10.57 0.80 -25.81
N SER A 29 10.17 0.04 -24.79
CA SER A 29 10.68 -1.31 -24.48
C SER A 29 12.19 -1.37 -24.22
N THR A 30 12.81 -0.23 -23.89
CA THR A 30 14.21 -0.16 -23.43
C THR A 30 14.26 -0.04 -21.91
N GLU A 31 15.42 -0.30 -21.33
CA GLU A 31 15.66 -0.11 -19.89
C GLU A 31 16.27 1.28 -19.58
N ARG A 32 16.02 2.28 -20.44
CA ARG A 32 16.51 3.66 -20.24
C ARG A 32 15.42 4.55 -19.66
N LEU A 33 15.69 5.09 -18.47
CA LEU A 33 14.85 6.09 -17.81
C LEU A 33 15.34 7.51 -18.13
N PRO A 34 14.46 8.53 -18.19
CA PRO A 34 13.01 8.45 -18.02
C PRO A 34 12.25 7.89 -19.23
N GLY A 35 12.87 7.85 -20.42
CA GLY A 35 12.15 7.69 -21.69
C GLY A 35 11.58 9.02 -22.19
N ASP A 36 10.68 8.97 -23.19
CA ASP A 36 10.05 10.16 -23.76
C ASP A 36 8.77 10.50 -23.02
N ALA A 37 8.58 11.77 -22.64
CA ALA A 37 7.35 12.20 -21.98
C ALA A 37 6.17 12.17 -22.96
N VAL A 38 5.19 11.30 -22.69
CA VAL A 38 4.02 11.02 -23.55
C VAL A 38 2.71 11.53 -22.99
N ARG A 39 2.63 11.82 -21.68
CA ARG A 39 1.45 12.46 -21.07
C ARG A 39 1.81 13.28 -19.84
N ARG A 40 1.36 14.53 -19.77
CA ARG A 40 1.57 15.46 -18.64
C ARG A 40 0.27 15.83 -17.93
N GLU A 41 0.40 16.48 -16.77
CA GLU A 41 -0.73 17.00 -16.01
C GLU A 41 -1.67 17.85 -16.88
N GLY A 42 -2.97 17.53 -16.86
CA GLY A 42 -3.99 18.22 -17.66
C GLY A 42 -4.12 17.77 -19.11
N GLU A 43 -3.20 16.95 -19.64
CA GLU A 43 -3.31 16.44 -21.01
C GLU A 43 -4.38 15.33 -21.11
N PRO A 44 -5.17 15.31 -22.20
CA PRO A 44 -6.22 14.31 -22.39
C PRO A 44 -5.64 12.90 -22.53
N ALA A 45 -6.47 11.88 -22.31
CA ALA A 45 -6.09 10.50 -22.53
C ALA A 45 -5.76 10.23 -24.02
N GLY A 46 -4.70 9.46 -24.26
CA GLY A 46 -4.28 9.02 -25.59
C GLY A 46 -4.78 7.62 -25.94
N GLY A 47 -4.23 7.02 -27.00
CA GLY A 47 -4.57 5.66 -27.43
C GLY A 47 -3.89 4.53 -26.64
N ASP A 48 -2.86 4.86 -25.85
CA ASP A 48 -2.10 3.87 -25.08
C ASP A 48 -2.75 3.58 -23.72
N ALA A 49 -3.09 2.31 -23.47
CA ALA A 49 -3.73 1.90 -22.24
C ALA A 49 -2.79 1.99 -21.03
N ALA A 50 -1.53 1.58 -21.15
CA ALA A 50 -0.58 1.59 -20.04
C ALA A 50 -0.29 3.03 -19.58
N VAL A 51 -0.11 3.95 -20.53
CA VAL A 51 0.05 5.39 -20.24
C VAL A 51 -1.15 5.93 -19.48
N ASN A 52 -2.36 5.60 -19.93
CA ASN A 52 -3.59 6.10 -19.31
C ASN A 52 -3.82 5.52 -17.91
N GLU A 53 -3.61 4.21 -17.75
CA GLU A 53 -3.73 3.51 -16.48
C GLU A 53 -2.72 4.01 -15.45
N ALA A 54 -1.45 4.19 -15.84
CA ALA A 54 -0.44 4.79 -14.98
C ALA A 54 -0.88 6.21 -14.56
N TYR A 55 -1.22 7.08 -15.51
CA TYR A 55 -1.64 8.44 -15.22
C TYR A 55 -2.81 8.53 -14.23
N ASP A 56 -3.82 7.67 -14.42
CA ASP A 56 -5.00 7.60 -13.56
C ASP A 56 -4.68 7.00 -12.18
N GLY A 57 -3.83 5.97 -12.12
CA GLY A 57 -3.38 5.37 -10.88
C GLY A 57 -2.57 6.32 -10.01
N LEU A 58 -1.62 7.06 -10.62
CA LEU A 58 -0.89 8.14 -9.94
C LEU A 58 -1.85 9.19 -9.35
N GLY A 59 -2.87 9.58 -10.12
CA GLY A 59 -3.89 10.52 -9.69
C GLY A 59 -4.76 10.00 -8.55
N ALA A 60 -5.16 8.72 -8.61
CA ALA A 60 -5.94 8.06 -7.57
C ALA A 60 -5.17 8.01 -6.24
N THR A 61 -3.89 7.62 -6.28
CA THR A 61 -3.03 7.58 -5.09
C THR A 61 -2.85 8.97 -4.47
N TYR A 62 -2.56 9.98 -5.28
CA TYR A 62 -2.46 11.36 -4.79
C TYR A 62 -3.77 11.82 -4.13
N THR A 63 -4.90 11.56 -4.78
CA THR A 63 -6.23 11.97 -4.30
C THR A 63 -6.54 11.30 -2.97
N PHE A 64 -6.29 10.00 -2.84
CA PHE A 64 -6.46 9.26 -1.59
C PHE A 64 -5.65 9.87 -0.44
N TYR A 65 -4.34 10.05 -0.60
CA TYR A 65 -3.49 10.62 0.45
C TYR A 65 -3.89 12.06 0.83
N ARG A 66 -4.28 12.87 -0.15
CA ARG A 66 -4.74 14.25 0.07
C ARG A 66 -6.07 14.30 0.82
N GLU A 67 -7.04 13.48 0.42
CA GLU A 67 -8.40 13.57 0.94
C GLU A 67 -8.60 12.79 2.23
N ALA A 68 -8.04 11.59 2.34
CA ALA A 68 -8.13 10.77 3.55
C ALA A 68 -7.20 11.27 4.67
N PHE A 69 -6.01 11.76 4.32
CA PHE A 69 -4.95 12.04 5.31
C PHE A 69 -4.38 13.46 5.27
N HIS A 70 -4.88 14.32 4.39
CA HIS A 70 -4.38 15.69 4.21
C HIS A 70 -2.87 15.75 3.90
N ARG A 71 -2.33 14.72 3.24
CA ARG A 71 -0.94 14.66 2.80
C ARG A 71 -0.82 15.20 1.37
N ASN A 72 0.08 16.17 1.15
CA ASN A 72 0.35 16.69 -0.18
C ASN A 72 1.43 15.86 -0.89
N SER A 73 1.03 14.90 -1.74
CA SER A 73 1.92 13.96 -2.43
C SER A 73 2.72 13.02 -1.51
N ILE A 74 3.60 12.19 -2.09
CA ILE A 74 4.30 11.13 -1.38
C ILE A 74 5.34 11.64 -0.38
N ASP A 75 5.87 12.85 -0.54
CA ASP A 75 6.82 13.50 0.38
C ASP A 75 6.14 14.45 1.41
N GLY A 76 4.82 14.65 1.27
CA GLY A 76 4.05 15.61 2.07
C GLY A 76 4.26 17.08 1.67
N ARG A 77 5.03 17.38 0.63
CA ARG A 77 5.38 18.74 0.17
C ARG A 77 5.07 18.99 -1.30
N GLY A 78 4.31 18.09 -1.93
CA GLY A 78 3.84 18.25 -3.30
C GLY A 78 4.86 17.80 -4.35
N LEU A 79 5.69 16.77 -4.04
CA LEU A 79 6.56 16.13 -5.03
C LEU A 79 5.76 15.76 -6.29
N PRO A 80 6.25 16.08 -7.50
CA PRO A 80 5.70 15.55 -8.74
C PRO A 80 5.65 14.03 -8.72
N LEU A 81 4.65 13.45 -9.37
CA LEU A 81 4.51 12.01 -9.52
C LEU A 81 4.85 11.64 -10.96
N ASP A 82 6.06 11.13 -11.13
CA ASP A 82 6.55 10.74 -12.44
C ASP A 82 6.52 9.21 -12.58
N ALA A 83 6.21 8.74 -13.79
CA ALA A 83 6.14 7.34 -14.13
C ALA A 83 6.80 7.08 -15.50
N THR A 84 7.34 5.88 -15.66
CA THR A 84 7.81 5.35 -16.94
C THR A 84 7.09 4.02 -17.21
N VAL A 85 6.41 3.92 -18.36
CA VAL A 85 5.79 2.68 -18.86
C VAL A 85 6.63 2.04 -19.96
N HIS A 86 6.26 0.84 -20.39
CA HIS A 86 6.96 0.05 -21.41
C HIS A 86 8.46 -0.12 -21.11
N TYR A 87 8.79 -0.33 -19.83
CA TYR A 87 10.16 -0.55 -19.40
C TYR A 87 10.61 -1.98 -19.72
N GLY A 88 11.69 -2.10 -20.48
CA GLY A 88 12.22 -3.38 -20.92
C GLY A 88 11.27 -4.15 -21.86
N SER A 89 11.64 -5.39 -22.18
CA SER A 89 10.82 -6.30 -22.99
C SER A 89 10.41 -7.49 -22.13
N SER A 90 9.11 -7.80 -22.08
CA SER A 90 8.57 -8.89 -21.23
C SER A 90 9.00 -8.75 -19.77
N TYR A 91 9.02 -7.51 -19.27
CA TYR A 91 9.50 -7.22 -17.92
C TYR A 91 8.38 -7.46 -16.90
N ASP A 92 8.57 -8.49 -16.06
CA ASP A 92 7.57 -8.96 -15.09
C ASP A 92 7.66 -8.24 -13.74
N ASN A 93 7.73 -6.90 -13.75
CA ASN A 93 7.70 -6.15 -12.50
C ASN A 93 7.24 -4.69 -12.65
N ALA A 94 6.90 -4.08 -11.51
CA ALA A 94 6.82 -2.63 -11.33
C ALA A 94 7.59 -2.26 -10.06
N PHE A 95 8.14 -1.04 -10.01
CA PHE A 95 8.87 -0.59 -8.83
C PHE A 95 8.90 0.94 -8.69
N TRP A 96 8.99 1.41 -7.44
CA TRP A 96 9.48 2.74 -7.10
C TRP A 96 11.00 2.74 -6.98
N ASN A 97 11.70 3.59 -7.73
CA ASN A 97 13.17 3.61 -7.75
C ASN A 97 13.81 4.68 -6.83
N GLY A 98 13.01 5.39 -6.02
CA GLY A 98 13.44 6.53 -5.21
C GLY A 98 13.09 7.90 -5.79
N ASP A 99 12.76 7.98 -7.09
CA ASP A 99 12.40 9.21 -7.82
C ASP A 99 11.09 9.05 -8.63
N ARG A 100 10.87 7.88 -9.21
CA ARG A 100 9.73 7.62 -10.11
C ARG A 100 9.20 6.19 -9.99
N MET A 101 8.00 6.04 -10.53
CA MET A 101 7.38 4.76 -10.85
C MET A 101 7.93 4.19 -12.16
N VAL A 102 8.18 2.88 -12.21
CA VAL A 102 8.56 2.16 -13.42
C VAL A 102 7.68 0.94 -13.59
N PHE A 103 7.13 0.73 -14.79
CA PHE A 103 6.22 -0.36 -15.10
C PHE A 103 6.69 -1.18 -16.30
N GLY A 104 6.78 -2.49 -16.11
CA GLY A 104 6.87 -3.45 -17.20
C GLY A 104 5.50 -3.86 -17.76
N ASP A 105 5.52 -4.37 -18.99
CA ASP A 105 4.32 -4.82 -19.70
C ASP A 105 3.94 -6.28 -19.40
N GLY A 106 4.76 -6.99 -18.61
CA GLY A 106 4.65 -8.42 -18.39
C GLY A 106 5.03 -9.24 -19.63
N ASP A 107 5.23 -10.54 -19.43
CA ASP A 107 5.59 -11.51 -20.47
C ASP A 107 4.41 -11.95 -21.36
N GLY A 108 3.16 -11.72 -20.94
CA GLY A 108 1.95 -12.20 -21.62
C GLY A 108 1.69 -13.71 -21.44
N ASP A 109 2.51 -14.38 -20.64
CA ASP A 109 2.38 -15.78 -20.26
C ASP A 109 1.97 -15.89 -18.78
N VAL A 110 2.77 -15.34 -17.88
CA VAL A 110 2.47 -15.25 -16.45
C VAL A 110 1.74 -13.95 -16.13
N PHE A 111 2.30 -12.82 -16.58
CA PHE A 111 1.84 -11.49 -16.21
C PHE A 111 1.32 -10.69 -17.41
N GLN A 112 0.29 -9.91 -17.14
CA GLN A 112 -0.14 -8.79 -17.96
C GLN A 112 0.61 -7.51 -17.52
N ARG A 113 0.37 -6.39 -18.21
CA ARG A 113 0.97 -5.10 -17.86
C ARG A 113 0.67 -4.68 -16.41
N PHE A 114 1.69 -4.19 -15.71
CA PHE A 114 1.59 -3.90 -14.27
C PHE A 114 0.76 -2.65 -13.96
N THR A 115 0.46 -1.82 -14.96
CA THR A 115 -0.41 -0.64 -14.83
C THR A 115 -1.89 -1.01 -14.62
N LEU A 116 -2.30 -2.25 -14.90
CA LEU A 116 -3.69 -2.72 -14.73
C LEU A 116 -4.18 -2.63 -13.28
N SER A 117 -3.28 -2.79 -12.31
CA SER A 117 -3.64 -2.89 -10.90
C SER A 117 -3.38 -1.57 -10.17
N VAL A 118 -4.46 -0.86 -9.82
CA VAL A 118 -4.35 0.36 -9.01
C VAL A 118 -3.78 0.08 -7.61
N SER A 119 -4.01 -1.11 -7.05
CA SER A 119 -3.40 -1.50 -5.78
C SER A 119 -1.87 -1.57 -5.88
N VAL A 120 -1.33 -2.04 -7.02
CA VAL A 120 0.12 -2.09 -7.26
C VAL A 120 0.68 -0.69 -7.45
N ILE A 121 0.01 0.18 -8.22
CA ILE A 121 0.44 1.59 -8.35
C ILE A 121 0.43 2.30 -6.98
N GLY A 122 -0.60 2.05 -6.16
CA GLY A 122 -0.68 2.58 -4.80
C GLY A 122 0.37 2.01 -3.85
N HIS A 123 0.71 0.72 -4.00
CA HIS A 123 1.77 0.03 -3.25
C HIS A 123 3.13 0.69 -3.51
N GLU A 124 3.54 0.79 -4.77
CA GLU A 124 4.86 1.33 -5.11
C GLU A 124 5.02 2.79 -4.69
N LEU A 125 4.01 3.63 -4.91
CA LEU A 125 4.04 5.02 -4.43
C LEU A 125 4.06 5.13 -2.90
N THR A 126 3.55 4.12 -2.20
CA THR A 126 3.61 4.07 -0.74
C THR A 126 5.01 3.75 -0.23
N HIS A 127 5.87 3.05 -0.98
CA HIS A 127 7.30 3.00 -0.63
C HIS A 127 7.90 4.41 -0.54
N GLY A 128 7.53 5.31 -1.44
CA GLY A 128 7.91 6.72 -1.34
C GLY A 128 7.36 7.39 -0.08
N VAL A 129 6.11 7.12 0.31
CA VAL A 129 5.56 7.63 1.58
C VAL A 129 6.36 7.11 2.78
N THR A 130 6.73 5.84 2.79
CA THR A 130 7.58 5.23 3.81
C THR A 130 8.96 5.89 3.84
N GLN A 131 9.60 6.06 2.69
CA GLN A 131 10.91 6.72 2.53
C GLN A 131 10.92 8.14 3.13
N TYR A 132 9.86 8.92 2.91
CA TYR A 132 9.72 10.28 3.44
C TYR A 132 9.04 10.34 4.84
N SER A 133 8.94 9.22 5.55
CA SER A 133 8.37 9.15 6.91
C SER A 133 9.23 8.31 7.85
N ALA A 134 8.81 7.09 8.21
CA ALA A 134 9.56 6.20 9.11
C ALA A 134 10.84 5.63 8.49
N ASN A 135 10.95 5.65 7.16
CA ASN A 135 12.08 5.15 6.39
C ASN A 135 12.49 3.72 6.82
N LEU A 136 11.51 2.83 6.91
CA LEU A 136 11.69 1.46 7.42
C LEU A 136 12.78 0.72 6.64
N ASP A 137 13.72 0.13 7.37
CA ASP A 137 14.85 -0.61 6.80
C ASP A 137 14.31 -1.80 6.00
N TYR A 138 14.73 -1.94 4.74
CA TYR A 138 14.23 -2.97 3.82
C TYR A 138 14.90 -4.32 4.05
N ARG A 139 14.79 -4.86 5.27
CA ARG A 139 15.35 -6.16 5.67
C ARG A 139 14.55 -6.80 6.81
N GLY A 140 14.38 -8.12 6.79
CA GLY A 140 13.72 -8.87 7.86
C GLY A 140 12.34 -8.32 8.20
N GLN A 141 12.03 -8.17 9.49
CA GLN A 141 10.70 -7.71 9.93
C GLN A 141 10.40 -6.25 9.59
N SER A 142 11.39 -5.34 9.63
CA SER A 142 11.17 -3.95 9.22
C SER A 142 10.91 -3.85 7.72
N GLY A 143 11.58 -4.70 6.92
CA GLY A 143 11.33 -4.79 5.48
C GLY A 143 9.96 -5.40 5.18
N ALA A 144 9.57 -6.45 5.89
CA ALA A 144 8.22 -6.99 5.80
C ALA A 144 7.14 -5.99 6.25
N LEU A 145 7.45 -5.08 7.18
CA LEU A 145 6.58 -3.95 7.53
C LEU A 145 6.54 -2.88 6.43
N ASN A 146 7.64 -2.65 5.72
CA ASN A 146 7.69 -1.75 4.57
C ASN A 146 6.75 -2.26 3.45
N GLU A 147 6.89 -3.54 3.08
CA GLU A 147 5.98 -4.24 2.15
C GLU A 147 4.53 -4.21 2.61
N HIS A 148 4.30 -4.54 3.88
CA HIS A 148 2.97 -4.51 4.50
C HIS A 148 2.29 -3.15 4.38
N VAL A 149 3.02 -2.08 4.73
CA VAL A 149 2.48 -0.72 4.68
C VAL A 149 2.12 -0.36 3.23
N SER A 150 2.96 -0.74 2.27
CA SER A 150 2.67 -0.58 0.84
C SER A 150 1.42 -1.35 0.41
N ASP A 151 1.23 -2.60 0.83
CA ASP A 151 0.00 -3.37 0.59
C ASP A 151 -1.24 -2.73 1.23
N VAL A 152 -1.14 -2.27 2.49
CA VAL A 152 -2.23 -1.58 3.19
C VAL A 152 -2.70 -0.38 2.40
N PHE A 153 -1.79 0.53 2.06
CA PHE A 153 -2.21 1.77 1.39
C PHE A 153 -2.52 1.54 -0.09
N GLY A 154 -1.92 0.56 -0.75
CA GLY A 154 -2.35 0.11 -2.09
C GLY A 154 -3.80 -0.37 -2.09
N ALA A 155 -4.18 -1.24 -1.15
CA ALA A 155 -5.56 -1.69 -1.00
C ALA A 155 -6.51 -0.53 -0.64
N LEU A 156 -6.09 0.38 0.25
CA LEU A 156 -6.91 1.54 0.62
C LEU A 156 -7.10 2.53 -0.53
N VAL A 157 -6.11 2.72 -1.42
CA VAL A 157 -6.26 3.52 -2.65
C VAL A 157 -7.34 2.91 -3.55
N GLU A 158 -7.29 1.59 -3.77
CA GLU A 158 -8.31 0.89 -4.55
C GLU A 158 -9.71 1.05 -3.92
N GLN A 159 -9.82 0.77 -2.62
CA GLN A 159 -11.09 0.88 -1.88
C GLN A 159 -11.65 2.31 -1.93
N PHE A 160 -10.80 3.33 -1.74
CA PHE A 160 -11.19 4.72 -1.79
C PHE A 160 -11.69 5.10 -3.19
N ARG A 161 -10.96 4.70 -4.24
CA ARG A 161 -11.35 4.95 -5.64
C ARG A 161 -12.69 4.30 -5.99
N LEU A 162 -12.95 3.11 -5.46
CA LEU A 162 -14.18 2.34 -5.72
C LEU A 162 -15.31 2.64 -4.72
N GLY A 163 -15.07 3.46 -3.69
CA GLY A 163 -16.05 3.74 -2.63
C GLY A 163 -16.44 2.50 -1.82
N GLN A 164 -15.51 1.57 -1.60
CA GLN A 164 -15.76 0.29 -0.94
C GLN A 164 -15.52 0.35 0.56
N SER A 165 -16.46 -0.16 1.34
CA SER A 165 -16.27 -0.48 2.75
C SER A 165 -15.44 -1.76 2.93
N ALA A 166 -14.93 -1.98 4.14
CA ALA A 166 -14.07 -3.11 4.49
C ALA A 166 -14.71 -4.48 4.19
N ASP A 167 -16.04 -4.62 4.32
CA ASP A 167 -16.79 -5.84 4.03
C ASP A 167 -17.04 -6.08 2.52
N ARG A 168 -16.84 -5.06 1.68
CA ARG A 168 -17.03 -5.10 0.23
C ARG A 168 -15.71 -5.19 -0.55
N ALA A 169 -14.60 -4.84 0.09
CA ALA A 169 -13.28 -4.86 -0.50
C ALA A 169 -12.77 -6.28 -0.76
N THR A 170 -11.99 -6.46 -1.82
CA THR A 170 -11.39 -7.75 -2.18
C THR A 170 -10.28 -8.17 -1.21
N TRP A 171 -9.52 -7.19 -0.69
CA TRP A 171 -8.30 -7.38 0.10
C TRP A 171 -7.20 -8.15 -0.64
N LEU A 172 -7.23 -8.08 -1.98
CA LEU A 172 -6.23 -8.67 -2.85
C LEU A 172 -5.28 -7.60 -3.37
N ILE A 173 -4.00 -7.94 -3.50
CA ILE A 173 -2.98 -7.05 -4.08
C ILE A 173 -2.57 -7.61 -5.44
N GLY A 174 -2.66 -6.79 -6.49
CA GLY A 174 -2.32 -7.23 -7.85
C GLY A 174 -3.40 -8.09 -8.50
N ALA A 175 -4.66 -7.94 -8.08
CA ALA A 175 -5.77 -8.62 -8.75
C ALA A 175 -5.83 -8.21 -10.24
N GLY A 176 -5.99 -9.20 -11.11
CA GLY A 176 -6.03 -9.01 -12.56
C GLY A 176 -4.68 -8.91 -13.26
N LEU A 177 -3.55 -8.99 -12.55
CA LEU A 177 -2.22 -9.03 -13.17
C LEU A 177 -1.89 -10.36 -13.83
N PHE A 178 -2.34 -11.47 -13.26
CA PHE A 178 -2.12 -12.77 -13.88
C PHE A 178 -2.87 -12.90 -15.20
N THR A 179 -2.28 -13.57 -16.17
CA THR A 179 -3.00 -13.96 -17.39
C THR A 179 -4.01 -15.07 -17.08
N PRO A 180 -4.99 -15.35 -17.97
CA PRO A 180 -5.90 -16.48 -17.81
C PRO A 180 -5.24 -17.87 -17.77
N LYS A 181 -3.93 -17.96 -18.07
CA LYS A 181 -3.16 -19.21 -18.04
C LYS A 181 -2.74 -19.61 -16.62
N ILE A 182 -2.69 -18.65 -15.70
CA ILE A 182 -2.24 -18.85 -14.33
C ILE A 182 -3.43 -19.12 -13.42
N LYS A 183 -3.33 -20.17 -12.59
CA LYS A 183 -4.29 -20.48 -11.53
C LYS A 183 -4.02 -19.64 -10.29
N GLY A 184 -4.36 -18.36 -10.38
CA GLY A 184 -4.22 -17.40 -9.29
C GLY A 184 -5.21 -16.25 -9.41
N THR A 185 -5.51 -15.62 -8.28
CA THR A 185 -6.46 -14.50 -8.22
C THR A 185 -5.75 -13.15 -8.14
N ALA A 186 -4.60 -13.11 -7.47
CA ALA A 186 -3.79 -11.93 -7.23
C ALA A 186 -2.39 -12.33 -6.76
N LEU A 187 -1.46 -11.38 -6.65
CA LEU A 187 -0.11 -11.62 -6.11
C LEU A 187 -0.16 -12.03 -4.64
N ARG A 188 -1.02 -11.35 -3.86
CA ARG A 188 -1.15 -11.55 -2.41
C ARG A 188 -2.59 -11.37 -1.96
N SER A 189 -2.94 -11.99 -0.83
CA SER A 189 -4.22 -11.82 -0.15
C SER A 189 -3.96 -11.32 1.26
N MET A 190 -4.42 -10.10 1.59
CA MET A 190 -4.32 -9.58 2.95
C MET A 190 -5.31 -10.29 3.89
N LYS A 191 -6.41 -10.81 3.35
CA LYS A 191 -7.44 -11.52 4.11
C LYS A 191 -7.06 -12.96 4.41
N GLN A 192 -6.40 -13.63 3.48
CA GLN A 192 -5.98 -15.03 3.56
C GLN A 192 -4.56 -15.19 2.95
N PRO A 193 -3.49 -14.73 3.63
CA PRO A 193 -2.13 -14.95 3.15
C PRO A 193 -1.86 -16.46 2.96
N GLY A 194 -1.25 -16.82 1.83
CA GLY A 194 -0.99 -18.21 1.46
C GLY A 194 -2.07 -18.85 0.56
N ASP A 195 -3.06 -18.08 0.10
CA ASP A 195 -4.19 -18.54 -0.71
C ASP A 195 -4.48 -17.64 -1.94
N ALA A 196 -3.57 -16.73 -2.30
CA ALA A 196 -3.76 -15.86 -3.46
C ALA A 196 -3.63 -16.60 -4.80
N TYR A 197 -2.77 -17.63 -4.84
CA TYR A 197 -2.53 -18.49 -6.00
C TYR A 197 -2.03 -19.88 -5.60
N ASP A 198 -2.30 -20.86 -6.47
CA ASP A 198 -1.83 -22.25 -6.38
C ASP A 198 -1.76 -22.81 -7.80
N ASP A 199 -0.62 -22.59 -8.44
CA ASP A 199 -0.40 -22.79 -9.86
C ASP A 199 0.81 -23.71 -10.11
N PRO A 200 0.78 -24.60 -11.12
CA PRO A 200 1.90 -25.50 -11.42
C PRO A 200 3.21 -24.79 -11.82
N VAL A 201 3.13 -23.58 -12.38
CA VAL A 201 4.29 -22.79 -12.83
C VAL A 201 4.79 -21.89 -11.71
N LEU A 202 3.90 -21.17 -11.04
CA LEU A 202 4.28 -20.24 -9.95
C LEU A 202 4.47 -20.92 -8.59
N GLY A 203 3.99 -22.15 -8.44
CA GLY A 203 3.85 -22.80 -7.15
C GLY A 203 2.66 -22.24 -6.37
N LYS A 204 2.70 -22.42 -5.05
CA LYS A 204 1.68 -21.94 -4.12
C LYS A 204 2.16 -20.65 -3.45
N ASP A 205 1.24 -19.72 -3.19
CA ASP A 205 1.47 -18.55 -2.34
C ASP A 205 2.14 -18.97 -1.02
N PRO A 206 3.39 -18.52 -0.76
CA PRO A 206 4.18 -18.97 0.38
C PRO A 206 3.91 -18.18 1.66
N GLN A 207 3.04 -17.16 1.64
CA GLN A 207 2.92 -16.23 2.76
C GLN A 207 2.26 -16.86 3.99
N PRO A 208 2.87 -16.79 5.19
CA PRO A 208 2.21 -17.17 6.43
C PRO A 208 1.19 -16.11 6.87
N ALA A 209 0.08 -16.58 7.43
CA ALA A 209 -0.96 -15.73 8.00
C ALA A 209 -0.75 -15.37 9.48
N THR A 210 0.18 -16.05 10.18
CA THR A 210 0.49 -15.84 11.60
C THR A 210 1.99 -16.04 11.89
N MET A 211 2.45 -15.53 13.04
CA MET A 211 3.86 -15.59 13.44
C MET A 211 4.41 -17.02 13.63
N SER A 212 3.58 -18.01 13.96
CA SER A 212 4.00 -19.43 13.98
C SER A 212 4.42 -19.96 12.61
N GLY A 213 3.98 -19.34 11.52
CA GLY A 213 4.42 -19.65 10.16
C GLY A 213 5.59 -18.80 9.67
N TYR A 214 6.16 -17.92 10.50
CA TYR A 214 7.22 -17.00 10.09
C TYR A 214 8.39 -17.75 9.42
N VAL A 215 8.80 -17.26 8.26
CA VAL A 215 9.88 -17.84 7.47
C VAL A 215 11.18 -17.13 7.82
N ALA A 216 12.06 -17.82 8.56
CA ALA A 216 13.43 -17.38 8.79
C ALA A 216 14.30 -17.75 7.59
N THR A 217 14.78 -16.75 6.85
CA THR A 217 15.62 -16.91 5.66
C THR A 217 16.55 -15.71 5.51
N ASP A 218 17.59 -15.85 4.68
CA ASP A 218 18.40 -14.73 4.19
C ASP A 218 18.00 -14.29 2.77
N ASP A 219 17.22 -15.12 2.07
CA ASP A 219 16.64 -14.77 0.77
C ASP A 219 15.63 -13.63 0.91
N ASP A 220 15.32 -12.94 -0.19
CA ASP A 220 14.28 -11.89 -0.21
C ASP A 220 14.51 -10.84 0.89
N MET A 221 15.78 -10.44 1.08
CA MET A 221 16.21 -9.52 2.13
C MET A 221 15.77 -9.95 3.55
N GLY A 222 15.71 -11.24 3.84
CA GLY A 222 15.19 -11.76 5.10
C GLY A 222 13.68 -12.04 5.07
N GLY A 223 13.14 -12.37 3.88
CA GLY A 223 11.74 -12.73 3.67
C GLY A 223 10.78 -11.55 3.81
N VAL A 224 11.10 -10.40 3.21
CA VAL A 224 10.25 -9.20 3.30
C VAL A 224 8.89 -9.40 2.62
N HIS A 225 8.87 -10.01 1.43
CA HIS A 225 7.63 -10.36 0.72
C HIS A 225 7.03 -11.65 1.26
N LEU A 226 7.85 -12.56 1.79
CA LEU A 226 7.32 -13.78 2.42
C LEU A 226 6.51 -13.44 3.67
N ASN A 227 7.07 -12.65 4.59
CA ASN A 227 6.51 -12.44 5.92
C ASN A 227 5.54 -11.25 6.04
N CYS A 228 5.36 -10.42 5.00
CA CYS A 228 4.42 -9.28 5.05
C CYS A 228 2.94 -9.72 5.14
N GLY A 229 2.62 -10.98 4.83
CA GLY A 229 1.30 -11.60 5.05
C GLY A 229 0.82 -11.52 6.51
N ILE A 230 1.72 -11.67 7.48
CA ILE A 230 1.41 -11.65 8.92
C ILE A 230 0.81 -10.29 9.34
N PRO A 231 1.50 -9.15 9.15
CA PRO A 231 0.93 -7.84 9.46
C PRO A 231 -0.22 -7.45 8.50
N ASN A 232 -0.21 -7.91 7.24
CA ASN A 232 -1.35 -7.70 6.31
C ASN A 232 -2.65 -8.27 6.88
N HIS A 233 -2.58 -9.50 7.39
CA HIS A 233 -3.72 -10.15 8.02
C HIS A 233 -4.15 -9.42 9.30
N ALA A 234 -3.21 -8.89 10.10
CA ALA A 234 -3.55 -8.05 11.25
C ALA A 234 -4.33 -6.78 10.82
N PHE A 235 -3.90 -6.09 9.77
CA PHE A 235 -4.63 -4.91 9.29
C PHE A 235 -6.04 -5.27 8.80
N TYR A 236 -6.16 -6.32 7.98
CA TYR A 236 -7.47 -6.80 7.52
C TYR A 236 -8.41 -7.11 8.69
N LEU A 237 -7.92 -7.81 9.71
CA LEU A 237 -8.70 -8.17 10.89
C LEU A 237 -9.16 -6.93 11.67
N ALA A 238 -8.28 -5.95 11.87
CA ALA A 238 -8.63 -4.70 12.55
C ALA A 238 -9.65 -3.89 11.73
N ALA A 239 -9.45 -3.75 10.42
CA ALA A 239 -10.37 -3.04 9.54
C ALA A 239 -11.75 -3.72 9.45
N SER A 240 -11.77 -5.05 9.38
CA SER A 240 -13.01 -5.84 9.33
C SER A 240 -13.82 -5.73 10.62
N GLU A 241 -13.15 -5.78 11.77
CA GLU A 241 -13.81 -5.61 13.09
C GLU A 241 -14.40 -4.21 13.24
N LEU A 242 -13.68 -3.19 12.77
CA LEU A 242 -14.14 -1.79 12.88
C LEU A 242 -15.23 -1.43 11.87
N GLY A 243 -15.31 -2.15 10.75
CA GLY A 243 -16.29 -1.93 9.68
C GLY A 243 -16.19 -0.56 9.01
N GLY A 244 -17.15 -0.26 8.14
CA GLY A 244 -17.20 1.00 7.41
C GLY A 244 -16.04 1.15 6.41
N TYR A 245 -15.64 2.38 6.13
CA TYR A 245 -14.51 2.66 5.23
C TYR A 245 -13.18 2.49 5.98
N ALA A 246 -12.37 1.52 5.54
CA ALA A 246 -11.16 1.12 6.27
C ALA A 246 -10.16 2.27 6.48
N TRP A 247 -10.10 3.24 5.56
CA TRP A 247 -9.20 4.40 5.66
C TRP A 247 -9.57 5.39 6.77
N GLU A 248 -10.83 5.42 7.22
CA GLU A 248 -11.29 6.41 8.21
C GLU A 248 -10.79 6.11 9.64
N ARG A 249 -10.75 4.82 10.00
CA ARG A 249 -10.38 4.36 11.36
C ARG A 249 -9.06 3.58 11.35
N ALA A 250 -9.05 2.37 10.79
CA ALA A 250 -7.85 1.52 10.75
C ALA A 250 -6.71 2.17 9.96
N GLY A 251 -6.99 2.63 8.73
CA GLY A 251 -5.99 3.32 7.89
C GLY A 251 -5.45 4.59 8.54
N ARG A 252 -6.28 5.34 9.27
CA ARG A 252 -5.83 6.51 10.05
C ARG A 252 -4.84 6.15 11.16
N ILE A 253 -5.04 5.02 11.84
CA ILE A 253 -4.12 4.52 12.88
C ILE A 253 -2.78 4.13 12.25
N TRP A 254 -2.81 3.36 11.14
CA TRP A 254 -1.59 2.96 10.44
C TRP A 254 -0.84 4.18 9.88
N TYR A 255 -1.56 5.12 9.26
CA TYR A 255 -0.95 6.33 8.69
C TYR A 255 -0.28 7.18 9.77
N ARG A 256 -0.95 7.38 10.91
CA ARG A 256 -0.39 8.12 12.04
C ARG A 256 0.80 7.42 12.68
N THR A 257 0.79 6.09 12.70
CA THR A 257 1.92 5.30 13.21
C THR A 257 3.13 5.41 12.27
N LEU A 258 2.93 5.24 10.96
CA LEU A 258 3.99 5.35 9.95
C LEU A 258 4.62 6.75 9.92
N THR A 259 3.82 7.80 10.17
CA THR A 259 4.29 9.19 10.13
C THR A 259 4.73 9.74 11.48
N ASP A 260 4.75 8.93 12.53
CA ASP A 260 5.31 9.33 13.82
C ASP A 260 6.84 9.28 13.75
N ALA A 261 7.48 10.42 14.02
CA ALA A 261 8.94 10.56 14.08
C ALA A 261 9.60 9.68 15.16
N LYS A 262 8.82 9.10 16.08
CA LYS A 262 9.30 8.17 17.11
C LYS A 262 9.34 6.71 16.66
N LEU A 263 8.79 6.37 15.49
CA LEU A 263 8.85 5.01 14.98
C LEU A 263 10.27 4.73 14.46
N PRO A 264 11.02 3.77 15.05
CA PRO A 264 12.35 3.42 14.57
C PRO A 264 12.30 2.79 13.17
N SER A 265 13.31 3.01 12.33
CA SER A 265 13.38 2.41 11.00
C SER A 265 13.57 0.88 11.05
N ASP A 266 14.23 0.37 12.08
CA ASP A 266 14.50 -1.04 12.34
C ASP A 266 13.41 -1.73 13.19
N VAL A 267 12.24 -1.09 13.33
CA VAL A 267 11.14 -1.61 14.17
C VAL A 267 10.70 -3.00 13.70
N ASN A 268 10.54 -3.92 14.65
CA ASN A 268 10.05 -5.26 14.40
C ASN A 268 8.52 -5.34 14.53
N PHE A 269 7.91 -6.50 14.24
CA PHE A 269 6.46 -6.67 14.28
C PHE A 269 5.84 -6.34 15.65
N ALA A 270 6.48 -6.76 16.75
CA ALA A 270 6.00 -6.45 18.09
C ALA A 270 6.05 -4.94 18.39
N GLY A 271 7.13 -4.26 17.99
CA GLY A 271 7.29 -2.82 18.12
C GLY A 271 6.25 -2.03 17.34
N PHE A 272 5.97 -2.44 16.09
CA PHE A 272 4.95 -1.81 15.25
C PHE A 272 3.54 -2.09 15.76
N ALA A 273 3.27 -3.31 16.26
CA ALA A 273 2.01 -3.64 16.94
C ALA A 273 1.78 -2.77 18.19
N ALA A 274 2.82 -2.54 18.98
CA ALA A 274 2.75 -1.64 20.12
C ALA A 274 2.54 -0.18 19.71
N ALA A 275 3.18 0.26 18.62
CA ALA A 275 3.02 1.60 18.08
C ALA A 275 1.59 1.86 17.57
N THR A 276 1.03 0.94 16.77
CA THR A 276 -0.36 1.05 16.29
C THR A 276 -1.37 1.04 17.43
N ALA A 277 -1.17 0.21 18.47
CA ALA A 277 -2.04 0.23 19.65
C ALA A 277 -1.95 1.56 20.41
N ARG A 278 -0.75 2.10 20.65
CA ARG A 278 -0.57 3.43 21.27
C ARG A 278 -1.25 4.52 20.45
N THR A 279 -1.02 4.54 19.14
CA THR A 279 -1.66 5.48 18.21
C THR A 279 -3.20 5.39 18.27
N ALA A 280 -3.76 4.18 18.34
CA ALA A 280 -5.20 3.99 18.50
C ALA A 280 -5.72 4.57 19.82
N ALA A 281 -4.99 4.34 20.93
CA ALA A 281 -5.34 4.91 22.23
C ALA A 281 -5.21 6.44 22.26
N ASP A 282 -4.21 7.01 21.60
CA ASP A 282 -3.99 8.45 21.53
C ASP A 282 -5.09 9.17 20.72
N ILE A 283 -5.58 8.55 19.65
CA ILE A 283 -6.62 9.14 18.79
C ILE A 283 -8.03 8.92 19.34
N TYR A 284 -8.33 7.70 19.82
CA TYR A 284 -9.69 7.26 20.15
C TYR A 284 -9.92 6.97 21.64
N GLY A 285 -8.86 6.97 22.44
CA GLY A 285 -8.90 6.67 23.87
C GLY A 285 -8.51 5.22 24.21
N GLN A 286 -7.88 5.04 25.37
CA GLN A 286 -7.54 3.74 25.93
C GLN A 286 -8.82 2.89 26.11
N GLY A 287 -8.82 1.67 25.58
CA GLY A 287 -9.96 0.76 25.69
C GLY A 287 -11.12 1.04 24.73
N SER A 288 -10.96 1.99 23.80
CA SER A 288 -11.90 2.22 22.69
C SER A 288 -12.03 0.99 21.79
N ALA A 289 -13.07 0.99 20.94
CA ALA A 289 -13.27 -0.07 19.95
C ALA A 289 -12.05 -0.20 19.01
N GLU A 290 -11.48 0.92 18.56
CA GLU A 290 -10.28 1.00 17.75
C GLU A 290 -9.07 0.40 18.45
N HIS A 291 -8.80 0.84 19.68
CA HIS A 291 -7.69 0.32 20.46
C HIS A 291 -7.81 -1.20 20.68
N ASN A 292 -9.00 -1.68 21.04
CA ASN A 292 -9.23 -3.10 21.30
C ASN A 292 -9.16 -3.94 20.01
N ALA A 293 -9.69 -3.45 18.89
CA ALA A 293 -9.63 -4.12 17.60
C ALA A 293 -8.19 -4.29 17.11
N VAL A 294 -7.37 -3.23 17.20
CA VAL A 294 -5.95 -3.29 16.84
C VAL A 294 -5.22 -4.32 17.68
N GLN A 295 -5.38 -4.28 19.01
CA GLN A 295 -4.74 -5.27 19.88
C GLN A 295 -5.21 -6.70 19.61
N ALA A 296 -6.51 -6.89 19.37
CA ALA A 296 -7.07 -8.21 19.07
C ALA A 296 -6.54 -8.76 17.74
N ALA A 297 -6.44 -7.92 16.72
CA ALA A 297 -5.91 -8.30 15.42
C ALA A 297 -4.45 -8.76 15.47
N TRP A 298 -3.58 -8.00 16.14
CA TRP A 298 -2.18 -8.40 16.33
C TRP A 298 -2.06 -9.72 17.10
N ARG A 299 -2.85 -9.90 18.17
CA ARG A 299 -2.89 -11.18 18.91
C ARG A 299 -3.33 -12.35 18.05
N ARG A 300 -4.29 -12.16 17.13
CA ARG A 300 -4.78 -13.21 16.23
C ARG A 300 -3.74 -13.68 15.22
N VAL A 301 -2.79 -12.82 14.87
CA VAL A 301 -1.62 -13.20 14.05
C VAL A 301 -0.40 -13.58 14.90
N GLU A 302 -0.61 -13.81 16.21
CA GLU A 302 0.40 -14.27 17.18
C GLU A 302 1.53 -13.27 17.43
N VAL A 303 1.29 -11.98 17.15
CA VAL A 303 2.21 -10.88 17.49
C VAL A 303 1.70 -10.18 18.74
N THR A 304 2.53 -10.11 19.78
CA THR A 304 2.18 -9.41 21.02
C THR A 304 3.00 -8.12 21.14
N PRO A 305 2.38 -6.96 21.46
CA PRO A 305 3.07 -5.68 21.64
C PRO A 305 4.23 -5.67 22.65
N ASN A 306 4.27 -6.64 23.56
CA ASN A 306 5.30 -6.81 24.58
C ASN A 306 6.13 -8.10 24.39
N GLY A 307 5.93 -8.82 23.28
CA GLY A 307 6.69 -10.02 22.97
C GLY A 307 8.10 -9.64 22.58
N ALA A 308 9.08 -10.02 23.39
CA ALA A 308 10.46 -10.05 22.93
C ALA A 308 10.53 -10.91 21.65
N ALA A 309 11.25 -10.42 20.63
CA ALA A 309 11.47 -11.15 19.40
C ALA A 309 11.96 -12.55 19.73
N ARG A 310 11.21 -13.58 19.33
CA ARG A 310 11.81 -14.91 19.18
C ARG A 310 12.57 -14.85 17.87
N ALA A 311 13.89 -14.83 18.01
CA ALA A 311 14.85 -15.01 16.92
C ALA A 311 14.63 -16.36 16.24
#